data_AF-A0A1G0K8K5-F1
#
_entry.id   AF-A0A1G0K8K5-F1
#
_cell.length_a   1.000
_cell.length_b   1.000
_cell.length_c   1.000
_cell.angle_alpha   90.00
_cell.angle_beta   90.00
_cell.angle_gamma   90.00
#
_symmetry.space_group_name_H-M   'P 1'
#
loop_
_entity.id
_entity.type
_entity.pdbx_description
1 polymer ?
#
loop_
_entity_poly.entity_id
_entity_poly.type
_entity_poly.pdbx_seq_one_letter_code
_entity_poly.pdbx_strand_id
1 'polypeptide(L)'
;MCGSSAQFPPRPLPSVIRQITEKVTIVNHIPHYVFSMLAMTVLVTGCVSDPSISLEDDLLPEILTVREDGSMWFRERPIPDRDVIIYSDGARGEKAAVRIRMEPLHPDFFRDTIVVVRE
;
A
#
# COMPACT_ATOMS: atom_id res chain seq x y z
N MET A 1 34.70 11.01 79.82
CA MET A 1 34.99 9.59 79.52
C MET A 1 34.83 9.38 78.03
N CYS A 2 35.91 9.01 77.35
CA CYS A 2 35.95 8.66 75.92
C CYS A 2 35.29 7.30 75.65
N GLY A 3 34.80 7.10 74.42
CA GLY A 3 34.42 5.79 73.88
C GLY A 3 33.69 5.95 72.53
N SER A 4 34.42 6.17 71.44
CA SER A 4 34.87 5.15 70.46
C SER A 4 33.79 4.73 69.46
N SER A 5 33.83 5.37 68.29
CA SER A 5 33.20 4.99 67.03
C SER A 5 33.89 3.74 66.45
N ALA A 6 33.17 2.62 66.35
CA ALA A 6 33.64 1.42 65.68
C ALA A 6 33.37 1.51 64.17
N GLN A 7 34.44 1.77 63.41
CA GLN A 7 34.43 1.80 61.95
C GLN A 7 34.62 0.36 61.44
N PHE A 8 33.55 -0.24 60.92
CA PHE A 8 33.60 -1.54 60.24
C PHE A 8 34.23 -1.38 58.84
N PRO A 9 35.22 -2.20 58.46
CA PRO A 9 35.73 -2.20 57.09
C PRO A 9 34.73 -2.87 56.13
N PRO A 10 34.55 -2.35 54.90
CA PRO A 10 33.68 -3.01 53.92
C PRO A 10 34.30 -4.32 53.44
N ARG A 11 33.56 -5.42 53.58
CA ARG A 11 33.93 -6.72 53.02
C ARG A 11 33.80 -6.68 51.49
N PRO A 12 34.72 -7.30 50.72
CA PRO A 12 34.56 -7.43 49.28
C PRO A 12 33.42 -8.42 48.94
N LEU A 13 32.53 -7.99 48.04
CA LEU A 13 31.39 -8.78 47.55
C LEU A 13 31.83 -9.89 46.57
N PRO A 14 31.11 -11.03 46.53
CA PRO A 14 31.45 -12.18 45.69
C PRO A 14 31.21 -11.95 44.19
N SER A 15 32.07 -12.56 43.38
CA SER A 15 32.18 -12.50 41.91
C SER A 15 30.92 -12.90 41.12
N VAL A 16 29.97 -13.59 41.75
CA VAL A 16 28.73 -14.07 41.11
C VAL A 16 27.80 -12.92 40.73
N ILE A 17 27.77 -11.85 41.53
CA ILE A 17 26.91 -10.68 41.25
C ILE A 17 27.40 -9.93 40.00
N ARG A 18 28.70 -9.98 39.70
CA ARG A 18 29.32 -9.27 38.56
C ARG A 18 28.90 -9.84 37.20
N GLN A 19 28.67 -11.16 37.11
CA GLN A 19 28.24 -11.80 35.85
C GLN A 19 26.76 -11.54 35.52
N ILE A 20 25.92 -11.33 36.52
CA ILE A 20 24.49 -11.06 36.31
C ILE A 20 24.29 -9.63 35.79
N THR A 21 25.12 -8.68 36.24
CA THR A 21 25.07 -7.29 35.76
C THR A 21 25.54 -7.12 34.31
N GLU A 22 26.46 -7.95 33.82
CA GLU A 22 26.92 -7.88 32.41
C GLU A 22 25.87 -8.38 31.42
N LYS A 23 25.06 -9.37 31.80
CA LYS A 23 24.06 -9.94 30.88
C LYS A 23 22.80 -9.07 30.75
N VAL A 24 22.48 -8.30 31.78
CA VAL A 24 21.30 -7.42 31.82
C VAL A 24 21.52 -6.10 31.07
N THR A 25 22.76 -5.63 30.92
CA THR A 25 23.08 -4.40 30.17
C THR A 25 23.06 -4.58 28.65
N ILE A 26 23.26 -5.80 28.13
CA ILE A 26 23.27 -6.05 26.68
C ILE A 26 21.87 -5.95 26.05
N VAL A 27 20.81 -6.23 26.84
CA VAL A 27 19.41 -6.15 26.35
C VAL A 27 18.89 -4.72 26.33
N ASN A 28 19.46 -3.84 27.17
CA ASN A 28 18.88 -2.51 27.44
C ASN A 28 19.58 -1.35 26.72
N HIS A 29 20.60 -1.65 25.91
CA HIS A 29 21.28 -0.66 25.09
C HIS A 29 21.11 -0.99 23.61
N ILE A 30 19.85 -1.19 23.19
CA ILE A 30 19.46 -1.00 21.80
C ILE A 30 19.26 0.49 21.65
N PRO A 31 20.22 1.22 21.08
CA PRO A 31 20.14 2.66 21.05
C PRO A 31 19.02 3.06 20.09
N HIS A 32 18.21 4.04 20.50
CA HIS A 32 17.01 4.50 19.78
C HIS A 32 17.27 4.86 18.31
N TYR A 33 18.54 5.11 17.93
CA TYR A 33 18.94 5.33 16.54
C TYR A 33 18.77 4.09 15.64
N VAL A 34 18.91 2.86 16.16
CA VAL A 34 18.75 1.63 15.34
C VAL A 34 17.29 1.47 14.93
N PHE A 35 16.37 1.68 15.87
CA PHE A 35 14.93 1.65 15.60
C PHE A 35 14.52 2.81 14.67
N SER A 36 15.10 4.00 14.88
CA SER A 36 14.87 5.17 14.02
C SER A 36 15.39 4.98 12.60
N MET A 37 16.57 4.38 12.41
CA MET A 37 17.14 4.11 11.09
C MET A 37 16.33 3.06 10.33
N LEU A 38 15.86 2.02 11.03
CA LEU A 38 14.99 0.99 10.46
C LEU A 38 13.62 1.56 10.02
N ALA A 39 13.05 2.48 10.81
CA ALA A 39 11.80 3.16 10.45
C ALA A 39 11.98 4.05 9.21
N MET A 40 13.12 4.74 9.09
CA MET A 40 13.44 5.58 7.93
C MET A 40 13.63 4.75 6.65
N THR A 41 14.29 3.58 6.70
CA THR A 41 14.42 2.72 5.49
C THR A 41 13.08 2.16 5.02
N VAL A 42 12.16 1.84 5.93
CA VAL A 42 10.79 1.41 5.56
C VAL A 42 10.00 2.54 4.88
N LEU A 43 10.14 3.78 5.35
CA LEU A 43 9.48 4.94 4.74
C LEU A 43 10.01 5.28 3.34
N VAL A 44 11.33 5.11 3.10
CA VAL A 44 11.93 5.42 1.78
C VAL A 44 11.65 4.32 0.75
N THR A 45 11.49 3.06 1.17
CA THR A 45 11.21 1.94 0.26
C THR A 45 9.73 1.90 -0.18
N GLY A 46 8.83 2.59 0.53
CA GLY A 46 7.42 2.72 0.16
C GLY A 46 7.13 3.70 -0.99
N CYS A 47 8.11 4.49 -1.43
CA CYS A 47 7.90 5.55 -2.42
C CYS A 47 8.14 5.12 -3.88
N VAL A 48 8.51 3.85 -4.15
CA VAL A 48 8.60 3.32 -5.52
C VAL A 48 7.31 2.58 -5.86
N SER A 49 6.18 3.27 -5.71
CA SER A 49 4.98 2.94 -6.46
C SER A 49 4.89 4.02 -7.51
N ASP A 50 5.48 3.80 -8.68
CA ASP A 50 5.16 4.62 -9.84
C ASP A 50 3.64 4.52 -10.03
N PRO A 51 2.84 5.60 -9.86
CA PRO A 51 1.60 5.65 -10.59
C PRO A 51 2.04 5.81 -12.04
N SER A 52 2.22 4.69 -12.75
CA SER A 52 2.28 4.69 -14.20
C SER A 52 0.93 5.21 -14.70
N ILE A 53 0.78 6.53 -14.71
CA ILE A 53 -0.17 7.24 -15.56
C ILE A 53 0.36 6.95 -16.96
N SER A 54 -0.08 5.81 -17.50
CA SER A 54 0.26 5.35 -18.83
C SER A 54 -0.39 6.32 -19.82
N LEU A 55 0.35 7.38 -20.17
CA LEU A 55 -0.05 8.35 -21.19
C LEU A 55 -0.17 7.72 -22.59
N GLU A 56 0.19 6.44 -22.74
CA GLU A 56 0.04 5.65 -23.96
C GLU A 56 -1.37 5.07 -24.13
N ASP A 57 -2.18 5.01 -23.05
CA ASP A 57 -3.54 4.44 -23.06
C ASP A 57 -4.57 5.38 -23.72
N ASP A 58 -4.24 6.66 -23.95
CA ASP A 58 -5.13 7.64 -24.56
C ASP A 58 -5.25 7.50 -26.10
N LEU A 59 -4.33 6.76 -26.73
CA LEU A 59 -4.30 6.62 -28.20
C LEU A 59 -5.00 5.36 -28.72
N LEU A 60 -5.23 4.37 -27.86
CA LEU A 60 -5.94 3.15 -28.24
C LEU A 60 -7.44 3.30 -27.93
N PRO A 61 -8.32 2.92 -28.86
CA PRO A 61 -9.75 2.89 -28.57
C PRO A 61 -9.99 1.85 -27.48
N GLU A 62 -10.69 2.26 -26.42
CA GLU A 62 -11.07 1.32 -25.38
C GLU A 62 -12.08 0.32 -25.91
N ILE A 63 -11.96 -0.92 -25.46
CA ILE A 63 -12.79 -2.02 -25.94
C ILE A 63 -13.67 -2.53 -24.81
N LEU A 64 -14.97 -2.63 -25.11
CA LEU A 64 -15.94 -3.39 -24.33
C LEU A 64 -16.13 -4.76 -25.02
N THR A 65 -15.75 -5.84 -24.34
CA THR A 65 -15.98 -7.20 -24.80
C THR A 65 -17.32 -7.71 -24.31
N VAL A 66 -18.20 -8.10 -25.23
CA VAL A 66 -19.47 -8.76 -24.93
C VAL A 66 -19.34 -10.23 -25.31
N ARG A 67 -19.36 -11.11 -24.32
CA ARG A 67 -19.28 -12.56 -24.55
C ARG A 67 -20.62 -13.15 -24.99
N GLU A 68 -20.60 -14.36 -25.54
CA GLU A 68 -21.81 -15.13 -25.90
C GLU A 68 -22.83 -15.29 -24.76
N ASP A 69 -22.37 -15.34 -23.50
CA ASP A 69 -23.24 -15.43 -22.32
C ASP A 69 -23.93 -14.09 -21.96
N GLY A 70 -23.65 -13.02 -22.71
CA GLY A 70 -24.13 -11.67 -22.47
C GLY A 70 -23.33 -10.90 -21.43
N SER A 71 -22.29 -11.49 -20.84
CA SER A 71 -21.45 -10.79 -19.87
C SER A 71 -20.58 -9.73 -20.55
N MET A 72 -20.51 -8.56 -19.92
CA MET A 72 -19.77 -7.41 -20.41
C MET A 72 -18.49 -7.21 -19.63
N TRP A 73 -17.38 -7.14 -20.34
CA TRP A 73 -16.03 -6.98 -19.79
C TRP A 73 -15.39 -5.71 -20.34
N PHE A 74 -14.90 -4.86 -19.44
CA PHE A 74 -14.22 -3.62 -19.79
C PHE A 74 -12.96 -3.49 -18.95
N ARG A 75 -11.81 -3.30 -19.61
CA ARG A 75 -10.48 -3.30 -18.97
C ARG A 75 -10.30 -4.52 -18.04
N GLU A 76 -10.58 -5.71 -18.58
CA GLU A 76 -10.48 -7.00 -17.88
C GLU A 76 -11.35 -7.14 -16.62
N ARG A 77 -12.38 -6.30 -16.46
CA ARG A 77 -13.32 -6.37 -15.33
C ARG A 77 -14.76 -6.54 -15.80
N PRO A 78 -15.55 -7.39 -15.12
CA PRO A 78 -16.98 -7.49 -15.41
C PRO A 78 -17.68 -6.19 -14.99
N ILE A 79 -18.52 -5.66 -15.88
CA ILE A 79 -19.33 -4.47 -15.63
C ILE A 79 -20.81 -4.84 -15.71
N PRO A 80 -21.65 -4.35 -14.78
CA PRO A 80 -23.09 -4.59 -14.84
C PRO A 80 -23.75 -3.82 -15.99
N ASP A 81 -24.80 -4.39 -16.57
CA ASP A 81 -25.49 -3.84 -17.74
C ASP A 81 -26.04 -2.42 -17.53
N ARG A 82 -26.49 -2.11 -16.32
CA ARG A 82 -26.98 -0.76 -15.96
C ARG A 82 -25.91 0.34 -16.03
N ASP A 83 -24.64 -0.03 -16.11
CA ASP A 83 -23.49 0.88 -16.20
C ASP A 83 -23.00 1.00 -17.66
N VAL A 84 -23.69 0.37 -18.62
CA VAL A 84 -23.31 0.33 -20.03
C VAL A 84 -24.48 0.69 -20.93
N ILE A 85 -24.24 1.53 -21.92
CA ILE A 85 -25.21 1.88 -22.96
C ILE A 85 -24.58 1.56 -24.31
N ILE A 86 -25.10 0.55 -25.02
CA ILE A 86 -24.63 0.17 -26.36
C ILE A 86 -25.50 0.88 -27.41
N TYR A 87 -24.87 1.48 -28.41
CA TYR A 87 -25.54 2.16 -29.51
C TYR A 87 -24.80 1.95 -30.84
N SER A 88 -25.50 2.16 -31.95
CA SER A 88 -24.91 2.04 -33.29
C SER A 88 -24.09 3.29 -33.64
N ASP A 89 -22.91 3.09 -34.24
CA ASP A 89 -22.06 4.16 -34.77
C ASP A 89 -22.46 4.60 -36.20
N GLY A 90 -23.59 4.10 -36.72
CA GLY A 90 -24.11 4.43 -38.05
C GLY A 90 -23.35 3.80 -39.24
N ALA A 91 -22.06 3.51 -39.10
CA ALA A 91 -21.20 2.95 -40.14
C ALA A 91 -21.00 1.43 -40.07
N ARG A 92 -21.99 0.69 -39.52
CA ARG A 92 -21.94 -0.76 -39.15
C ARG A 92 -21.13 -1.11 -37.89
N GLY A 93 -20.57 -0.13 -37.19
CA GLY A 93 -19.95 -0.33 -35.88
C GLY A 93 -20.95 -0.24 -34.71
N GLU A 94 -20.57 -0.83 -33.58
CA GLU A 94 -21.21 -0.64 -32.28
C GLU A 94 -20.26 0.13 -31.36
N LYS A 95 -20.81 1.12 -30.66
CA LYS A 95 -20.13 1.86 -29.61
C LYS A 95 -20.83 1.66 -28.28
N ALA A 96 -20.09 1.87 -27.21
CA ALA A 96 -20.61 1.84 -25.86
C ALA A 96 -20.27 3.12 -25.12
N ALA A 97 -21.20 3.52 -24.26
CA ALA A 97 -20.93 4.46 -23.20
C ALA A 97 -20.89 3.71 -21.87
N VAL A 98 -19.74 3.72 -21.20
CA VAL A 98 -19.55 3.05 -19.89
C VAL A 98 -19.49 4.10 -18.80
N ARG A 99 -20.23 3.86 -17.71
CA ARG A 99 -20.20 4.70 -16.52
C ARG A 99 -18.88 4.52 -15.77
N ILE A 100 -18.12 5.60 -15.67
CA ILE A 100 -16.88 5.68 -14.92
C ILE A 100 -17.17 6.34 -13.57
N ARG A 101 -16.78 5.65 -12.49
CA ARG A 101 -16.90 6.15 -11.12
C ARG A 101 -15.55 6.65 -10.64
N MET A 102 -15.48 7.95 -10.35
CA MET A 102 -14.26 8.64 -9.92
C MET A 102 -14.47 9.44 -8.62
N GLU A 103 -15.45 9.04 -7.80
CA GLU A 103 -15.65 9.64 -6.48
C GLU A 103 -14.40 9.44 -5.58
N PRO A 104 -13.99 10.46 -4.79
CA PRO A 104 -14.62 11.77 -4.58
C PRO A 104 -14.15 12.87 -5.56
N LEU A 105 -13.27 12.54 -6.51
CA LEU A 105 -12.57 13.53 -7.34
C LEU A 105 -13.45 14.13 -8.45
N HIS A 106 -14.39 13.34 -8.98
CA HIS A 106 -15.30 13.75 -10.04
C HIS A 106 -16.64 13.00 -9.91
N PRO A 107 -17.79 13.63 -10.22
CA PRO A 107 -19.06 12.93 -10.33
C PRO A 107 -18.99 11.83 -11.39
N ASP A 108 -19.80 10.78 -11.21
CA ASP A 108 -19.94 9.73 -12.20
C ASP A 108 -20.30 10.32 -13.58
N PHE A 109 -19.62 9.84 -14.62
CA PHE A 109 -19.89 10.24 -16.00
C PHE A 109 -19.81 9.04 -16.93
N PHE A 110 -20.41 9.17 -18.10
CA PHE A 110 -20.32 8.16 -19.15
C PHE A 110 -19.21 8.52 -20.12
N ARG A 111 -18.31 7.56 -20.40
CA ARG A 111 -17.27 7.67 -21.43
C ARG A 111 -17.76 6.96 -22.69
N ASP A 112 -17.91 7.70 -23.78
CA ASP A 112 -18.57 7.30 -25.04
C ASP A 112 -17.58 6.97 -26.18
N THR A 113 -16.29 6.89 -25.86
CA THR A 113 -15.20 6.59 -26.80
C THR A 113 -14.91 5.09 -26.93
N ILE A 114 -15.83 4.22 -26.50
CA ILE A 114 -15.59 2.79 -26.33
C ILE A 114 -16.17 2.02 -27.52
N VAL A 115 -15.36 1.14 -28.10
CA VAL A 115 -15.75 0.26 -29.20
C VAL A 115 -16.25 -1.07 -28.64
N VAL A 116 -17.33 -1.60 -29.20
CA VAL A 116 -17.87 -2.90 -28.79
C VAL A 116 -17.31 -4.01 -29.66
N VAL A 117 -16.82 -5.06 -29.02
CA VAL A 117 -16.39 -6.31 -29.68
C VAL A 117 -17.21 -7.45 -29.10
N ARG A 118 -17.77 -8.29 -29.98
CA ARG A 118 -18.54 -9.47 -29.60
C ARG A 118 -17.69 -10.72 -29.84
N GLU A 119 -17.53 -11.53 -28.80
CA GLU A 119 -16.78 -12.79 -28.80
C GLU A 119 -17.68 -13.98 -28.49
#